data_AF-A0A1B7MR84-F1
#
_entry.id   AF-A0A1B7MR84-F1
#
_cell.length_a   1.000
_cell.length_b   1.000
_cell.length_c   1.000
_cell.angle_alpha   90.00
_cell.angle_beta   90.00
_cell.angle_gamma   90.00
#
_symmetry.space_group_name_H-M   'P 1'
#
loop_
_entity.id
_entity.type
_entity.pdbx_description
1 polymer ?
#
loop_
_entity_poly.entity_id
_entity_poly.type
_entity_poly.pdbx_seq_one_letter_code
_entity_poly.pdbx_strand_id
1 'polypeptide(L)'
;MLEDLIGSITKVGNYPVAHGGFGAIWKCTRETDLGPILVAVKSLLTSISDEASGAMEKKTERIRRELTICLRLKHPNILPVYGYTTGFGPFMAIVSPWADNGNLTTYLEREDTSLTIVKRFQILRDIAAGLQYLHTNNVIHGDLTGPNVLIHGDGTACLADFGLSLMYSDIVSISQASWTSAFHGNFRWLAPELLGMSEDNLPVRPRKYSDIYSFGGIMLQVLTSKVPYYYLREPAVILSISTGVKPSRSLYPAFSDKYWHFIEECWSAATQERPSAERVVEVISDECDLLCSSMEY
;
A
#
# COMPACT_ATOMS: atom_id res chain seq x y z
N MET A 1 2.73 -18.13 16.37
CA MET A 1 4.19 -18.09 16.23
C MET A 1 4.48 -17.80 14.77
N LEU A 2 5.48 -16.98 14.45
CA LEU A 2 5.86 -16.71 13.06
C LEU A 2 6.36 -18.03 12.44
N GLU A 3 5.69 -18.50 11.38
CA GLU A 3 6.03 -19.78 10.74
C GLU A 3 7.35 -19.66 9.98
N ASP A 4 8.28 -20.58 10.27
CA ASP A 4 9.56 -20.69 9.58
C ASP A 4 9.37 -21.56 8.33
N LEU A 5 9.53 -20.94 7.16
CA LEU A 5 9.36 -21.54 5.84
C LEU A 5 10.71 -21.73 5.14
N ILE A 6 11.81 -21.87 5.89
CA ILE A 6 13.12 -22.18 5.32
C ILE A 6 13.09 -23.60 4.73
N GLY A 7 13.55 -23.74 3.48
CA GLY A 7 13.59 -25.02 2.77
C GLY A 7 12.26 -25.48 2.16
N SER A 8 11.14 -24.80 2.46
CA SER A 8 9.81 -25.12 1.91
C SER A 8 9.38 -24.23 0.73
N ILE A 9 10.29 -23.38 0.24
CA ILE A 9 10.03 -22.37 -0.79
C ILE A 9 10.95 -22.60 -1.98
N THR A 10 10.36 -22.71 -3.18
CA THR A 10 11.11 -22.90 -4.44
C THR A 10 10.88 -21.72 -5.37
N LYS A 11 11.95 -21.13 -5.91
CA LYS A 11 11.86 -20.01 -6.87
C LYS A 11 11.28 -20.50 -8.20
N VAL A 12 10.31 -19.78 -8.76
CA VAL A 12 9.75 -20.08 -10.10
C VAL A 12 10.67 -19.55 -11.21
N GLY A 13 11.43 -18.48 -10.94
CA GLY A 13 12.36 -17.89 -11.91
C GLY A 13 13.69 -17.48 -11.27
N ASN A 14 14.69 -17.24 -12.13
CA ASN A 14 16.05 -16.86 -11.69
C ASN A 14 16.16 -15.39 -11.24
N TYR A 15 15.15 -14.58 -11.55
CA TYR A 15 15.15 -13.15 -11.29
C TYR A 15 13.89 -12.74 -10.51
N PRO A 16 13.99 -11.70 -9.67
CA PRO A 16 12.81 -11.10 -9.05
C PRO A 16 11.87 -10.52 -10.10
N VAL A 17 10.56 -10.59 -9.81
CA VAL A 17 9.49 -10.11 -10.70
C VAL A 17 9.20 -8.63 -10.53
N ALA A 18 9.60 -8.05 -9.40
CA ALA A 18 9.51 -6.61 -9.15
C ALA A 18 10.62 -6.16 -8.19
N HIS A 19 11.00 -4.89 -8.31
CA HIS A 19 11.88 -4.20 -7.37
C HIS A 19 11.14 -2.99 -6.83
N GLY A 20 11.25 -2.74 -5.53
CA GLY A 20 10.78 -1.52 -4.88
C GLY A 20 11.87 -0.95 -3.98
N GLY A 21 11.67 0.23 -3.42
CA GLY A 21 12.65 0.88 -2.55
C GLY A 21 12.99 0.12 -1.27
N PHE A 22 12.20 -0.91 -0.98
CA PHE A 22 12.24 -1.70 0.23
C PHE A 22 12.72 -3.13 0.02
N GLY A 23 12.94 -3.55 -1.22
CA GLY A 23 13.11 -4.97 -1.49
C GLY A 23 12.93 -5.42 -2.93
N ALA A 24 13.07 -6.73 -3.13
CA ALA A 24 12.68 -7.40 -4.36
C ALA A 24 11.56 -8.40 -4.07
N ILE A 25 10.62 -8.52 -5.00
CA ILE A 25 9.55 -9.52 -4.94
C ILE A 25 9.93 -10.69 -5.83
N TRP A 26 9.84 -11.89 -5.29
CA TRP A 26 10.12 -13.14 -6.00
C TRP A 26 8.84 -13.97 -6.09
N LYS A 27 8.56 -14.50 -7.29
CA LYS A 27 7.51 -15.50 -7.48
C LYS A 27 8.07 -16.88 -7.14
N CYS A 28 7.42 -17.56 -6.20
CA CYS A 28 7.85 -18.86 -5.69
C CYS A 28 6.68 -19.84 -5.59
N THR A 29 6.98 -21.11 -5.37
CA THR A 29 6.02 -22.15 -4.96
C THR A 29 6.30 -22.59 -3.53
N ARG A 30 5.23 -22.98 -2.82
CA ARG A 30 5.27 -23.64 -1.51
C ARG A 30 4.47 -24.93 -1.59
N GLU A 31 5.03 -26.03 -1.10
CA GLU A 31 4.28 -27.29 -0.97
C GLU A 31 3.33 -27.22 0.24
N THR A 32 2.11 -27.74 0.05
CA THR A 32 1.09 -27.87 1.10
C THR A 32 0.46 -29.26 1.02
N ASP A 33 -0.32 -29.63 2.03
CA ASP A 33 -1.07 -30.91 2.03
C ASP A 33 -2.05 -31.03 0.85
N LEU A 34 -2.43 -29.90 0.24
CA LEU A 34 -3.33 -29.83 -0.92
C LEU A 34 -2.58 -29.69 -2.25
N GLY A 35 -1.25 -29.72 -2.24
CA GLY A 35 -0.38 -29.52 -3.40
C GLY A 35 0.34 -28.18 -3.41
N PRO A 36 1.11 -27.88 -4.49
CA PRO A 36 1.89 -26.67 -4.59
C PRO A 36 1.01 -25.44 -4.79
N ILE A 37 1.26 -24.40 -4.01
CA ILE A 37 0.63 -23.08 -4.16
C ILE A 37 1.65 -22.03 -4.58
N LEU A 38 1.20 -21.01 -5.30
CA LEU A 38 2.02 -19.84 -5.63
C LEU A 38 2.08 -18.87 -4.45
N VAL A 39 3.30 -18.38 -4.16
CA VAL A 39 3.57 -17.41 -3.10
C VAL A 39 4.46 -16.28 -3.61
N ALA A 40 4.29 -15.11 -3.03
CA ALA A 40 5.20 -13.98 -3.16
C ALA A 40 6.20 -14.00 -2.00
N VAL A 41 7.49 -13.87 -2.32
CA VAL A 41 8.55 -13.71 -1.33
C VAL A 41 9.15 -12.32 -1.46
N LYS A 42 8.91 -11.48 -0.45
CA LYS A 42 9.45 -10.12 -0.39
C LYS A 42 10.76 -10.12 0.40
N SER A 43 11.89 -9.93 -0.27
CA SER A 43 13.16 -9.73 0.41
C SER A 43 13.25 -8.30 0.94
N LEU A 44 13.71 -8.15 2.17
CA LEU A 44 13.93 -6.83 2.77
C LEU A 44 15.34 -6.36 2.41
N LEU A 45 15.46 -5.21 1.75
CA LEU A 45 16.74 -4.54 1.49
C LEU A 45 16.96 -3.47 2.57
N THR A 46 18.10 -3.50 3.26
CA THR A 46 18.59 -2.35 4.03
C THR A 46 19.90 -1.86 3.42
N SER A 47 20.21 -0.58 3.58
CA SER A 47 21.48 0.01 3.16
C SER A 47 22.67 -0.78 3.71
N ILE A 48 23.67 -0.96 2.85
CA ILE A 48 24.89 -1.78 3.04
C ILE A 48 25.81 -1.17 4.14
N SER A 49 25.53 0.02 4.64
CA SER A 49 26.39 0.73 5.62
C SER A 49 26.42 0.15 7.03
N ASP A 50 25.59 -0.85 7.35
CA ASP A 50 25.37 -1.30 8.73
C ASP A 50 25.95 -2.70 9.02
N GLU A 51 27.18 -2.94 8.59
CA GLU A 51 27.94 -4.18 8.83
C GLU A 51 28.43 -4.36 10.29
N ALA A 52 28.02 -3.49 11.22
CA ALA A 52 28.24 -3.73 12.64
C ALA A 52 27.26 -4.79 13.16
N SER A 53 27.78 -5.95 13.55
CA SER A 53 27.04 -7.14 14.00
C SER A 53 25.98 -6.87 15.09
N GLY A 54 26.23 -5.90 15.99
CA GLY A 54 25.23 -5.50 17.01
C GLY A 54 24.07 -4.62 16.51
N ALA A 55 24.23 -3.93 15.37
CA ALA A 55 23.15 -3.17 14.72
C ALA A 55 22.22 -4.12 13.94
N MET A 56 22.80 -5.14 13.31
CA MET A 56 22.08 -6.16 12.53
C MET A 56 21.07 -6.96 13.36
N GLU A 57 21.46 -7.38 14.57
CA GLU A 57 20.60 -8.17 15.46
C GLU A 57 19.41 -7.33 15.99
N LYS A 58 19.67 -6.07 16.38
CA LYS A 58 18.60 -5.13 16.78
C LYS A 58 17.61 -4.84 15.65
N LYS A 59 18.08 -4.73 14.40
CA LYS A 59 17.21 -4.55 13.22
C LYS A 59 16.37 -5.80 12.98
N THR A 60 16.97 -6.98 13.06
CA THR A 60 16.27 -8.26 12.87
C THR A 60 15.17 -8.47 13.92
N GLU A 61 15.44 -8.14 15.18
CA GLU A 61 14.44 -8.22 16.26
C GLU A 61 13.27 -7.24 16.06
N ARG A 62 13.53 -6.04 15.54
CA ARG A 62 12.47 -5.08 15.18
C ARG A 62 11.60 -5.59 14.04
N ILE A 63 12.22 -6.12 12.96
CA ILE A 63 11.50 -6.73 11.84
C ILE A 63 10.60 -7.86 12.35
N ARG A 64 11.11 -8.72 13.25
CA ARG A 64 10.32 -9.81 13.86
C ARG A 64 9.11 -9.30 14.66
N ARG A 65 9.25 -8.24 15.44
CA ARG A 65 8.13 -7.66 16.22
C ARG A 65 7.03 -7.13 15.33
N GLU A 66 7.42 -6.40 14.30
CA GLU A 66 6.48 -5.76 13.40
C GLU A 66 5.82 -6.80 12.46
N LEU A 67 6.56 -7.83 12.05
CA LEU A 67 5.99 -9.02 11.40
C LEU A 67 4.98 -9.73 12.31
N THR A 68 5.25 -9.78 13.62
CA THR A 68 4.32 -10.38 14.58
C THR A 68 3.00 -9.62 14.65
N ILE A 69 3.02 -8.29 14.47
CA ILE A 69 1.79 -7.49 14.34
C ILE A 69 1.08 -7.87 13.04
N CYS A 70 1.80 -7.91 11.92
CA CYS A 70 1.23 -8.25 10.61
C CYS A 70 0.57 -9.63 10.59
N LEU A 71 1.19 -10.63 11.22
CA LEU A 71 0.64 -11.99 11.34
C LEU A 71 -0.67 -12.09 12.12
N ARG A 72 -0.92 -11.15 13.05
CA ARG A 72 -2.13 -11.17 13.89
C ARG A 72 -3.33 -10.58 13.16
N LEU A 73 -3.08 -9.76 12.14
CA LEU A 73 -4.12 -9.14 11.33
C LEU A 73 -4.76 -10.19 10.43
N LYS A 74 -6.08 -10.34 10.56
CA LYS A 74 -6.88 -11.30 9.81
C LYS A 74 -8.14 -10.61 9.30
N HIS A 75 -8.12 -10.30 8.01
CA HIS A 75 -9.23 -9.65 7.33
C HIS A 75 -9.15 -9.97 5.83
N PRO A 76 -10.27 -10.18 5.12
CA PRO A 76 -10.27 -10.51 3.69
C PRO A 76 -9.52 -9.49 2.82
N ASN A 77 -9.58 -8.21 3.22
CA ASN A 77 -8.94 -7.12 2.47
C ASN A 77 -7.56 -6.71 3.03
N ILE A 78 -6.90 -7.58 3.80
CA ILE A 78 -5.52 -7.41 4.28
C ILE A 78 -4.71 -8.61 3.79
N LEU A 79 -3.62 -8.35 3.07
CA LEU A 79 -2.77 -9.42 2.53
C LEU A 79 -2.23 -10.26 3.69
N PRO A 80 -2.53 -11.57 3.76
CA PRO A 80 -2.05 -12.40 4.83
C PRO A 80 -0.55 -12.68 4.69
N VAL A 81 0.11 -12.83 5.83
CA VAL A 81 1.50 -13.27 5.91
C VAL A 81 1.49 -14.73 6.35
N TYR A 82 2.04 -15.62 5.51
CA TYR A 82 2.18 -17.03 5.85
C TYR A 82 3.33 -17.25 6.83
N GLY A 83 4.44 -16.55 6.63
CA GLY A 83 5.62 -16.72 7.47
C GLY A 83 6.82 -15.97 6.94
N TYR A 84 8.00 -16.47 7.27
CA TYR A 84 9.27 -15.93 6.78
C TYR A 84 10.15 -17.02 6.22
N THR A 85 11.11 -16.62 5.40
CA THR A 85 12.15 -17.50 4.87
C THR A 85 13.48 -16.73 4.77
N THR A 86 14.56 -17.40 4.34
CA THR A 86 15.89 -16.80 4.11
C THR A 86 16.43 -17.23 2.74
N GLY A 87 17.58 -16.69 2.31
CA GLY A 87 18.17 -17.03 0.99
C GLY A 87 17.65 -16.19 -0.20
N PHE A 88 16.89 -15.13 0.09
CA PHE A 88 16.41 -14.15 -0.88
C PHE A 88 17.09 -12.77 -0.75
N GLY A 89 18.11 -12.68 0.11
CA GLY A 89 18.85 -11.47 0.45
C GLY A 89 19.61 -11.65 1.77
N PRO A 90 20.23 -10.58 2.29
CA PRO A 90 20.98 -10.63 3.56
C PRO A 90 20.08 -10.75 4.80
N PHE A 91 18.78 -10.49 4.66
CA PHE A 91 17.79 -10.53 5.74
C PHE A 91 16.73 -11.61 5.52
N MET A 92 15.89 -11.80 6.54
CA MET A 92 14.65 -12.55 6.39
C MET A 92 13.74 -11.94 5.32
N ALA A 93 13.05 -12.81 4.59
CA ALA A 93 12.08 -12.45 3.59
C ALA A 93 10.68 -12.85 4.04
N ILE A 94 9.68 -12.06 3.68
CA ILE A 94 8.28 -12.27 4.06
C ILE A 94 7.60 -13.12 2.99
N VAL A 95 6.84 -14.14 3.41
CA VAL A 95 6.09 -15.01 2.50
C VAL A 95 4.60 -14.72 2.62
N SER A 96 3.96 -14.43 1.50
CA SER A 96 2.52 -14.14 1.37
C SER A 96 1.92 -14.84 0.15
N PRO A 97 0.59 -14.98 0.04
CA PRO A 97 -0.03 -15.50 -1.17
C PRO A 97 0.35 -14.67 -2.40
N TRP A 98 0.44 -15.33 -3.56
CA TRP A 98 0.59 -14.62 -4.82
C TRP A 98 -0.74 -13.98 -5.24
N ALA A 99 -0.70 -12.71 -5.67
CA ALA A 99 -1.87 -12.01 -6.20
C ALA A 99 -1.89 -12.11 -7.73
N ASP A 100 -2.79 -12.94 -8.28
CA ASP A 100 -2.81 -13.27 -9.71
C ASP A 100 -3.04 -12.07 -10.62
N ASN A 101 -3.86 -11.11 -10.18
CA ASN A 101 -4.20 -9.93 -10.96
C ASN A 101 -3.22 -8.76 -10.79
N GLY A 102 -2.18 -8.93 -9.96
CA GLY A 102 -1.14 -7.95 -9.72
C GLY A 102 -1.55 -6.85 -8.74
N ASN A 103 -0.98 -5.65 -8.89
CA ASN A 103 -1.34 -4.49 -8.09
C ASN A 103 -2.43 -3.65 -8.76
N LEU A 104 -3.09 -2.79 -7.99
CA LEU A 104 -4.22 -1.97 -8.43
C LEU A 104 -3.84 -1.07 -9.61
N THR A 105 -2.65 -0.47 -9.61
CA THR A 105 -2.23 0.43 -10.71
C THR A 105 -2.18 -0.32 -12.04
N THR A 106 -1.48 -1.45 -12.09
CA THR A 106 -1.36 -2.23 -13.33
C THR A 106 -2.65 -2.95 -13.69
N TYR A 107 -3.48 -3.30 -12.69
CA TYR A 107 -4.82 -3.85 -12.90
C TYR A 107 -5.74 -2.84 -13.58
N LEU A 108 -5.83 -1.60 -13.07
CA LEU A 108 -6.67 -0.55 -13.64
C LEU A 108 -6.20 -0.14 -15.04
N GLU A 109 -4.89 -0.07 -15.29
CA GLU A 109 -4.35 0.24 -16.62
C GLU A 109 -4.71 -0.83 -17.65
N ARG A 110 -4.73 -2.10 -17.25
CA ARG A 110 -5.06 -3.24 -18.11
C ARG A 110 -6.56 -3.35 -18.38
N GLU A 111 -7.38 -3.16 -17.34
CA GLU A 111 -8.83 -3.45 -17.37
C GLU A 111 -9.70 -2.18 -17.52
N ASP A 112 -9.11 -1.01 -17.83
CA ASP A 112 -9.81 0.28 -17.79
C ASP A 112 -11.14 0.28 -18.55
N THR A 113 -11.13 -0.29 -19.76
CA THR A 113 -12.30 -0.33 -20.65
C THR A 113 -13.33 -1.39 -20.26
N SER A 114 -12.96 -2.38 -19.44
CA SER A 114 -13.84 -3.48 -19.00
C SER A 114 -14.44 -3.21 -17.61
N LEU A 115 -13.82 -2.33 -16.81
CA LEU A 115 -14.25 -2.04 -15.44
C LEU A 115 -15.46 -1.11 -15.36
N THR A 116 -16.62 -1.72 -15.10
CA THR A 116 -17.86 -1.02 -14.72
C THR A 116 -17.68 -0.21 -13.44
N ILE A 117 -18.50 0.83 -13.27
CA ILE A 117 -18.52 1.64 -12.04
C ILE A 117 -18.78 0.78 -10.79
N VAL A 118 -19.61 -0.25 -10.89
CA VAL A 118 -19.90 -1.20 -9.80
C VAL A 118 -18.64 -1.92 -9.35
N LYS A 119 -17.83 -2.43 -10.29
CA LYS A 119 -16.56 -3.10 -9.96
C LYS A 119 -15.56 -2.13 -9.33
N ARG A 120 -15.51 -0.88 -9.80
CA ARG A 120 -14.68 0.18 -9.21
C ARG A 120 -15.07 0.46 -7.76
N PHE A 121 -16.37 0.54 -7.45
CA PHE A 121 -16.86 0.71 -6.08
C PHE A 121 -16.68 -0.54 -5.21
N GLN A 122 -16.76 -1.75 -5.77
CA GLN A 122 -16.40 -2.98 -5.06
C GLN A 122 -14.93 -2.97 -4.62
N ILE A 123 -14.01 -2.57 -5.51
CA ILE A 123 -12.58 -2.39 -5.17
C ILE A 123 -12.40 -1.33 -4.08
N LEU A 124 -13.10 -0.18 -4.17
CA LEU A 124 -13.01 0.86 -3.14
C LEU A 124 -13.54 0.38 -1.79
N ARG A 125 -14.61 -0.41 -1.78
CA ARG A 125 -15.19 -0.98 -0.56
C ARG A 125 -14.20 -1.92 0.12
N ASP A 126 -13.56 -2.78 -0.66
CA ASP A 126 -12.53 -3.69 -0.17
C ASP A 126 -11.36 -2.93 0.47
N ILE A 127 -10.84 -1.91 -0.22
CA ILE A 127 -9.74 -1.06 0.28
C ILE A 127 -10.17 -0.32 1.55
N ALA A 128 -11.38 0.25 1.57
CA ALA A 128 -11.92 0.98 2.72
C ALA A 128 -12.08 0.06 3.95
N ALA A 129 -12.62 -1.15 3.75
CA ALA A 129 -12.80 -2.13 4.81
C ALA A 129 -11.46 -2.60 5.38
N GLY A 130 -10.46 -2.86 4.52
CA GLY A 130 -9.09 -3.14 4.95
C GLY A 130 -8.50 -1.98 5.78
N LEU A 131 -8.67 -0.74 5.32
CA LEU A 131 -8.12 0.43 5.99
C LEU A 131 -8.78 0.67 7.35
N GLN A 132 -10.10 0.54 7.44
CA GLN A 132 -10.85 0.61 8.70
C GLN A 132 -10.37 -0.48 9.66
N TYR A 133 -10.19 -1.71 9.19
CA TYR A 133 -9.68 -2.81 10.01
C TYR A 133 -8.30 -2.50 10.60
N LEU A 134 -7.36 -1.97 9.80
CA LEU A 134 -6.05 -1.53 10.29
C LEU A 134 -6.20 -0.46 11.37
N HIS A 135 -6.99 0.58 11.09
CA HIS A 135 -7.17 1.71 12.00
C HIS A 135 -7.82 1.31 13.32
N THR A 136 -8.79 0.39 13.32
CA THR A 136 -9.41 -0.17 14.53
C THR A 136 -8.41 -0.97 15.36
N ASN A 137 -7.45 -1.63 14.72
CA ASN A 137 -6.35 -2.34 15.39
C ASN A 137 -5.15 -1.44 15.72
N ASN A 138 -5.31 -0.11 15.62
CA ASN A 138 -4.24 0.89 15.83
C ASN A 138 -3.00 0.68 14.94
N VAL A 139 -3.20 0.12 13.75
CA VAL A 139 -2.17 0.01 12.72
C VAL A 139 -2.40 1.12 11.69
N ILE A 140 -1.33 1.84 11.37
CA ILE A 140 -1.29 2.85 10.31
C ILE A 140 -0.65 2.19 9.09
N HIS A 141 -1.25 2.36 7.90
CA HIS A 141 -0.65 1.80 6.70
C HIS A 141 0.64 2.55 6.36
N GLY A 142 0.57 3.88 6.26
CA GLY A 142 1.70 4.80 6.08
C GLY A 142 2.35 4.79 4.71
N ASP A 143 1.86 3.98 3.77
CA ASP A 143 2.31 3.92 2.36
C ASP A 143 1.16 3.41 1.47
N LEU A 144 -0.06 3.89 1.70
CA LEU A 144 -1.23 3.46 0.93
C LEU A 144 -1.13 4.01 -0.50
N THR A 145 -0.81 3.15 -1.45
CA THR A 145 -0.59 3.52 -2.85
C THR A 145 -1.18 2.45 -3.77
N GLY A 146 -1.44 2.80 -5.04
CA GLY A 146 -1.92 1.81 -6.02
C GLY A 146 -1.02 0.57 -6.14
N PRO A 147 0.32 0.70 -6.15
CA PRO A 147 1.22 -0.46 -6.11
C PRO A 147 1.11 -1.34 -4.86
N ASN A 148 0.67 -0.79 -3.72
CA ASN A 148 0.53 -1.50 -2.45
C ASN A 148 -0.90 -2.03 -2.20
N VAL A 149 -1.80 -1.90 -3.16
CA VAL A 149 -3.09 -2.60 -3.18
C VAL A 149 -2.98 -3.75 -4.17
N LEU A 150 -3.14 -4.98 -3.71
CA LEU A 150 -3.09 -6.17 -4.56
C LEU A 150 -4.50 -6.67 -4.89
N ILE A 151 -4.65 -7.24 -6.09
CA ILE A 151 -5.93 -7.78 -6.58
C ILE A 151 -5.79 -9.30 -6.70
N HIS A 152 -6.65 -10.04 -5.99
CA HIS A 152 -6.74 -11.49 -6.09
C HIS A 152 -7.38 -11.93 -7.42
N GLY A 153 -7.25 -13.21 -7.77
CA GLY A 153 -7.78 -13.75 -9.03
C GLY A 153 -9.30 -13.60 -9.20
N ASP A 154 -10.04 -13.53 -8.10
CA ASP A 154 -11.49 -13.30 -8.04
C ASP A 154 -11.89 -11.81 -8.14
N GLY A 155 -10.91 -10.90 -8.17
CA GLY A 155 -11.11 -9.45 -8.20
C GLY A 155 -11.15 -8.78 -6.83
N THR A 156 -11.02 -9.53 -5.72
CA THR A 156 -10.99 -8.99 -4.36
C THR A 156 -9.72 -8.16 -4.15
N ALA A 157 -9.86 -6.93 -3.63
CA ALA A 157 -8.71 -6.09 -3.31
C ALA A 157 -8.23 -6.28 -1.86
N CYS A 158 -6.92 -6.29 -1.66
CA CYS A 158 -6.31 -6.36 -0.33
C CYS A 158 -5.15 -5.37 -0.18
N LEU A 159 -4.99 -4.80 1.01
CA LEU A 159 -3.86 -3.94 1.35
C LEU A 159 -2.63 -4.78 1.65
N ALA A 160 -1.50 -4.43 1.02
CA ALA A 160 -0.20 -5.01 1.25
C ALA A 160 0.75 -3.96 1.84
N ASP A 161 1.91 -4.41 2.32
CA ASP A 161 3.00 -3.52 2.76
C ASP A 161 2.64 -2.50 3.86
N PHE A 162 1.58 -2.76 4.62
CA PHE A 162 1.19 -2.00 5.80
C PHE A 162 2.18 -2.22 6.96
N GLY A 163 2.35 -1.20 7.81
CA GLY A 163 3.25 -1.26 8.98
C GLY A 163 4.75 -1.24 8.63
N LEU A 164 5.13 -1.58 7.39
CA LEU A 164 6.52 -1.54 6.93
C LEU A 164 7.10 -0.13 6.92
N SER A 165 6.29 0.90 6.66
CA SER A 165 6.71 2.31 6.67
C SER A 165 7.32 2.74 8.02
N LEU A 166 6.73 2.31 9.14
CA LEU A 166 7.25 2.52 10.49
C LEU A 166 8.50 1.70 10.77
N MET A 167 8.58 0.47 10.22
CA MET A 167 9.80 -0.33 10.29
C MET A 167 10.97 0.41 9.61
N TYR A 168 10.75 0.95 8.42
CA TYR A 168 11.80 1.60 7.62
C TYR A 168 12.28 2.92 8.23
N SER A 169 11.38 3.73 8.81
CA SER A 169 11.76 4.99 9.48
C SER A 169 12.67 4.76 10.69
N ASP A 170 12.50 3.64 11.38
CA ASP A 170 13.23 3.34 12.62
C ASP A 170 14.47 2.46 12.40
N ILE A 171 14.54 1.73 11.28
CA ILE A 171 15.64 0.80 10.93
C ILE A 171 16.70 1.47 10.09
N VAL A 172 16.33 2.45 9.27
CA VAL A 172 17.25 3.09 8.35
C VAL A 172 17.41 4.54 8.82
N SER A 173 18.66 4.96 9.10
CA SER A 173 19.00 6.38 9.23
C SER A 173 18.96 6.98 7.82
N ILE A 174 17.75 7.07 7.29
CA ILE A 174 17.52 7.47 5.92
C ILE A 174 17.82 8.98 5.85
N SER A 175 18.92 9.35 5.19
CA SER A 175 19.16 10.76 4.80
C SER A 175 18.04 11.24 3.87
N GLN A 176 17.83 12.56 3.72
CA GLN A 176 16.79 13.11 2.84
C GLN A 176 16.86 12.55 1.40
N ALA A 177 18.08 12.34 0.88
CA ALA A 177 18.33 11.72 -0.44
C ALA A 177 17.96 10.21 -0.49
N SER A 178 17.99 9.53 0.66
CA SER A 178 17.58 8.14 0.79
C SER A 178 16.07 8.01 1.01
N TRP A 179 15.39 9.04 1.53
CA TRP A 179 13.92 9.07 1.69
C TRP A 179 13.27 9.25 0.33
N THR A 180 13.80 10.17 -0.47
CA THR A 180 13.35 10.38 -1.86
C THR A 180 13.60 9.16 -2.74
N SER A 181 14.70 8.44 -2.54
CA SER A 181 14.94 7.19 -3.25
C SER A 181 14.10 6.04 -2.71
N ALA A 182 13.92 5.86 -1.39
CA ALA A 182 13.10 4.79 -0.82
C ALA A 182 11.65 4.80 -1.34
N PHE A 183 11.11 5.98 -1.61
CA PHE A 183 9.74 6.14 -2.10
C PHE A 183 9.55 5.99 -3.62
N HIS A 184 10.58 5.69 -4.45
CA HIS A 184 10.49 5.28 -5.89
C HIS A 184 9.20 5.66 -6.69
N GLY A 185 8.74 6.92 -6.65
CA GLY A 185 7.52 7.37 -7.37
C GLY A 185 6.17 7.25 -6.63
N ASN A 186 6.15 6.75 -5.39
CA ASN A 186 4.98 6.65 -4.50
C ASN A 186 4.52 8.00 -3.91
N PHE A 187 5.22 9.11 -4.19
CA PHE A 187 4.86 10.44 -3.69
C PHE A 187 3.47 10.92 -4.08
N ARG A 188 2.89 10.39 -5.16
CA ARG A 188 1.63 10.85 -5.73
C ARG A 188 0.43 10.74 -4.77
N TRP A 189 0.46 9.77 -3.85
CA TRP A 189 -0.57 9.58 -2.82
C TRP A 189 -0.16 10.16 -1.45
N LEU A 190 1.05 10.72 -1.34
CA LEU A 190 1.62 11.13 -0.08
C LEU A 190 0.92 12.39 0.45
N ALA A 191 0.52 12.34 1.72
CA ALA A 191 -0.02 13.50 2.41
C ALA A 191 1.06 14.60 2.57
N PRO A 192 0.71 15.89 2.37
CA PRO A 192 1.69 16.97 2.34
C PRO A 192 2.47 17.13 3.65
N GLU A 193 1.85 16.80 4.80
CA GLU A 193 2.54 16.84 6.10
C GLU A 193 3.70 15.84 6.22
N LEU A 194 3.79 14.85 5.34
CA LEU A 194 4.85 13.83 5.34
C LEU A 194 6.07 14.19 4.47
N LEU A 195 6.02 15.28 3.70
CA LEU A 195 7.17 15.75 2.91
C LEU A 195 8.20 16.53 3.73
N GLY A 196 7.88 16.88 4.98
CA GLY A 196 8.75 17.65 5.87
C GLY A 196 9.62 16.81 6.80
N MET A 197 10.46 17.51 7.56
CA MET A 197 11.13 16.97 8.74
C MET A 197 10.50 17.55 10.00
N SER A 198 10.49 16.79 11.08
CA SER A 198 10.17 17.29 12.41
C SER A 198 11.24 18.26 12.90
N GLU A 199 10.96 18.98 14.00
CA GLU A 199 11.91 19.89 14.66
C GLU A 199 13.25 19.21 15.02
N ASP A 200 13.23 17.90 15.26
CA ASP A 200 14.41 17.09 15.57
C ASP A 200 15.19 16.62 14.31
N ASN A 201 14.88 17.16 13.13
CA ASN A 201 15.38 16.67 11.84
C ASN A 201 15.12 15.16 11.64
N LEU A 202 13.97 14.68 12.11
CA LEU A 202 13.52 13.32 11.84
C LEU A 202 12.37 13.34 10.83
N PRO A 203 12.18 12.26 10.07
CA PRO A 203 11.02 12.14 9.18
C PRO A 203 9.71 12.21 9.95
N VAL A 204 8.72 12.93 9.42
CA VAL A 204 7.39 12.98 10.03
C VAL A 204 6.74 11.60 9.92
N ARG A 205 6.29 11.07 11.05
CA ARG A 205 5.64 9.76 11.11
C ARG A 205 4.20 9.85 10.57
N PRO A 206 3.77 8.90 9.70
CA PRO A 206 2.40 8.85 9.22
C PRO A 206 1.42 8.64 10.37
N ARG A 207 0.20 9.15 10.21
CA ARG A 207 -0.93 8.93 11.13
C ARG A 207 -2.14 8.42 10.36
N LYS A 208 -3.20 8.02 11.09
CA LYS A 208 -4.46 7.55 10.48
C LYS A 208 -5.00 8.53 9.44
N TYR A 209 -4.99 9.83 9.71
CA TYR A 209 -5.43 10.86 8.77
C TYR A 209 -4.53 11.00 7.53
N SER A 210 -3.27 10.55 7.60
CA SER A 210 -2.37 10.55 6.44
C SER A 210 -2.78 9.44 5.47
N ASP A 211 -3.19 8.27 5.98
CA ASP A 211 -3.76 7.20 5.15
C ASP A 211 -5.05 7.64 4.46
N ILE A 212 -5.88 8.47 5.12
CA ILE A 212 -7.12 8.99 4.53
C ILE A 212 -6.82 9.92 3.34
N TYR A 213 -5.79 10.75 3.44
CA TYR A 213 -5.34 11.56 2.30
C TYR A 213 -4.94 10.66 1.12
N SER A 214 -4.15 9.61 1.41
CA SER A 214 -3.75 8.63 0.41
C SER A 214 -4.95 7.89 -0.19
N PHE A 215 -5.96 7.55 0.61
CA PHE A 215 -7.21 6.97 0.14
C PHE A 215 -7.93 7.88 -0.87
N GLY A 216 -7.94 9.21 -0.66
CA GLY A 216 -8.48 10.15 -1.66
C GLY A 216 -7.77 10.02 -3.03
N GLY A 217 -6.45 9.81 -3.02
CA GLY A 217 -5.68 9.51 -4.23
C GLY A 217 -5.99 8.14 -4.84
N ILE A 218 -6.23 7.12 -4.02
CA ILE A 218 -6.69 5.80 -4.47
C ILE A 218 -8.07 5.91 -5.11
N MET A 219 -9.01 6.64 -4.50
CA MET A 219 -10.35 6.84 -5.03
C MET A 219 -10.33 7.56 -6.37
N LEU A 220 -9.52 8.63 -6.50
CA LEU A 220 -9.29 9.27 -7.78
C LEU A 220 -8.76 8.28 -8.82
N GLN A 221 -7.76 7.48 -8.45
CA GLN A 221 -7.16 6.50 -9.34
C GLN A 221 -8.16 5.42 -9.77
N VAL A 222 -8.94 4.86 -8.85
CA VAL A 222 -9.92 3.82 -9.15
C VAL A 222 -11.06 4.35 -10.03
N LEU A 223 -11.47 5.60 -9.87
CA LEU A 223 -12.56 6.17 -10.68
C LEU A 223 -12.12 6.60 -12.09
N THR A 224 -10.82 6.86 -12.29
CA THR A 224 -10.31 7.44 -13.53
C THR A 224 -9.27 6.58 -14.26
N SER A 225 -8.79 5.52 -13.61
CA SER A 225 -7.62 4.72 -14.01
C SER A 225 -6.35 5.54 -14.23
N LYS A 226 -6.29 6.77 -13.68
CA LYS A 226 -5.11 7.64 -13.73
C LYS A 226 -4.59 7.85 -12.33
N VAL A 227 -3.29 7.61 -12.14
CA VAL A 227 -2.62 7.94 -10.87
C VAL A 227 -2.75 9.44 -10.56
N PRO A 228 -2.70 9.84 -9.28
CA PRO A 228 -2.67 11.26 -8.94
C PRO A 228 -1.50 11.98 -9.63
N TYR A 229 -1.78 13.18 -10.12
CA TYR A 229 -0.89 14.02 -10.91
C TYR A 229 -0.34 13.35 -12.18
N TYR A 230 -1.07 12.43 -12.83
CA TYR A 230 -0.55 11.66 -13.99
C TYR A 230 0.06 12.52 -15.12
N TYR A 231 -0.34 13.80 -15.22
CA TYR A 231 0.14 14.79 -16.17
C TYR A 231 1.47 15.47 -15.76
N LEU A 232 2.01 15.18 -14.57
CA LEU A 232 3.26 15.71 -14.05
C LEU A 232 4.34 14.63 -13.92
N ARG A 233 5.60 15.04 -14.12
CA ARG A 233 6.78 14.25 -13.75
C ARG A 233 7.06 14.37 -12.25
N GLU A 234 7.76 13.39 -11.68
CA GLU A 234 7.97 13.27 -10.23
C GLU A 234 8.49 14.54 -9.54
N PRO A 235 9.49 15.29 -10.07
CA PRO A 235 9.95 16.51 -9.40
C PRO A 235 8.85 17.59 -9.29
N ALA A 236 8.00 17.69 -10.32
CA ALA A 236 6.86 18.62 -10.30
C ALA A 236 5.76 18.16 -9.35
N VAL A 237 5.55 16.84 -9.21
CA VAL A 237 4.63 16.28 -8.21
C VAL A 237 5.07 16.66 -6.80
N ILE A 238 6.34 16.43 -6.47
CA ILE A 238 6.89 16.76 -5.14
C ILE A 238 6.71 18.27 -4.84
N LEU A 239 7.00 19.13 -5.83
CA LEU A 239 6.80 20.57 -5.70
C LEU A 239 5.32 20.95 -5.53
N SER A 240 4.41 20.31 -6.27
CA SER A 240 2.96 20.55 -6.11
C SER A 240 2.49 20.18 -4.70
N ILE A 241 2.88 19.00 -4.20
CA ILE A 241 2.48 18.55 -2.86
C ILE A 241 3.09 19.47 -1.78
N SER A 242 4.37 19.86 -1.89
CA SER A 242 5.01 20.74 -0.90
C SER A 242 4.42 22.15 -0.85
N THR A 243 3.80 22.61 -1.95
CA THR A 243 3.11 23.90 -2.04
C THR A 243 1.60 23.78 -1.81
N GLY A 244 1.09 22.58 -1.48
CA GLY A 244 -0.34 22.34 -1.21
C GLY A 244 -1.23 22.31 -2.46
N VAL A 245 -0.64 22.26 -3.66
CA VAL A 245 -1.37 22.13 -4.93
C VAL A 245 -1.84 20.69 -5.10
N LYS A 246 -3.16 20.49 -5.17
CA LYS A 246 -3.83 19.20 -5.37
C LYS A 246 -3.95 18.82 -6.86
N PRO A 247 -4.30 17.57 -7.21
CA PRO A 247 -4.57 17.19 -8.59
C PRO A 247 -5.68 18.04 -9.23
N SER A 248 -5.49 18.49 -10.47
CA SER A 248 -6.49 19.29 -11.19
C SER A 248 -7.60 18.42 -11.75
N ARG A 249 -8.83 18.58 -11.25
CA ARG A 249 -10.01 17.82 -11.68
C ARG A 249 -10.21 17.82 -13.20
N SER A 250 -10.04 18.98 -13.85
CA SER A 250 -10.30 19.15 -15.28
C SER A 250 -9.38 18.34 -16.19
N LEU A 251 -8.28 17.80 -15.65
CA LEU A 251 -7.35 16.96 -16.38
C LEU A 251 -7.73 15.47 -16.28
N TYR A 252 -8.64 15.07 -15.41
CA TYR A 252 -9.07 13.68 -15.30
C TYR A 252 -10.29 13.39 -16.18
N PRO A 253 -10.48 12.13 -16.61
CA PRO A 253 -11.76 11.66 -17.14
C PRO A 253 -12.93 12.11 -16.26
N ALA A 254 -14.05 12.47 -16.88
CA ALA A 254 -15.21 12.97 -16.14
C ALA A 254 -15.84 11.87 -15.27
N PHE A 255 -16.14 12.21 -14.02
CA PHE A 255 -16.92 11.41 -13.09
C PHE A 255 -17.73 12.34 -12.16
N SER A 256 -18.68 11.77 -11.42
CA SER A 256 -19.65 12.49 -10.60
C SER A 256 -19.00 13.53 -9.66
N ASP A 257 -19.57 14.73 -9.60
CA ASP A 257 -19.21 15.80 -8.65
C ASP A 257 -19.24 15.30 -7.20
N LYS A 258 -20.22 14.44 -6.87
CA LYS A 258 -20.37 13.81 -5.56
C LYS A 258 -19.06 13.15 -5.10
N TYR A 259 -18.44 12.37 -5.98
CA TYR A 259 -17.22 11.63 -5.65
C TYR A 259 -16.01 12.54 -5.59
N TRP A 260 -15.97 13.59 -6.42
CA TRP A 260 -14.91 14.58 -6.36
C TRP A 260 -14.92 15.33 -5.02
N HIS A 261 -16.08 15.75 -4.55
CA HIS A 261 -16.20 16.43 -3.25
C HIS A 261 -15.72 15.54 -2.10
N PHE A 262 -16.04 14.25 -2.11
CA PHE A 262 -15.53 13.33 -1.09
C PHE A 262 -14.01 13.13 -1.16
N ILE A 263 -13.42 13.12 -2.36
CA ILE A 263 -11.96 13.15 -2.54
C ILE A 263 -11.36 14.44 -1.96
N GLU A 264 -12.02 15.59 -2.15
CA GLU A 264 -11.57 16.87 -1.57
C GLU A 264 -11.62 16.89 -0.04
N GLU A 265 -12.63 16.26 0.57
CA GLU A 265 -12.71 16.05 2.02
C GLU A 265 -11.54 15.20 2.53
N CYS A 266 -11.21 14.11 1.84
CA CYS A 266 -10.01 13.31 2.14
C CYS A 266 -8.72 14.13 2.03
N TRP A 267 -8.69 15.13 1.14
CA TRP A 267 -7.58 16.06 0.96
C TRP A 267 -7.70 17.37 1.76
N SER A 268 -8.49 17.41 2.84
CA SER A 268 -8.50 18.61 3.69
C SER A 268 -7.09 18.95 4.19
N ALA A 269 -6.78 20.25 4.16
CA ALA A 269 -5.51 20.78 4.65
C ALA A 269 -5.41 20.64 6.17
N ALA A 270 -6.52 20.85 6.87
CA ALA A 270 -6.62 20.55 8.29
C ALA A 270 -6.75 19.03 8.47
N THR A 271 -5.70 18.41 8.99
CA THR A 271 -5.62 16.93 9.10
C THR A 271 -6.74 16.32 9.93
N GLN A 272 -7.30 17.07 10.88
CA GLN A 272 -8.40 16.63 11.74
C GLN A 272 -9.78 16.73 11.07
N GLU A 273 -9.89 17.46 9.96
CA GLU A 273 -11.14 17.56 9.19
C GLU A 273 -11.27 16.44 8.16
N ARG A 274 -10.19 15.68 7.91
CA ARG A 274 -10.25 14.51 7.02
C ARG A 274 -11.17 13.46 7.67
N PRO A 275 -12.00 12.75 6.89
CA PRO A 275 -12.92 11.75 7.43
C PRO A 275 -12.18 10.60 8.13
N SER A 276 -12.86 9.90 9.04
CA SER A 276 -12.34 8.65 9.59
C SER A 276 -12.45 7.51 8.57
N ALA A 277 -11.70 6.42 8.77
CA ALA A 277 -11.85 5.23 7.93
C ALA A 277 -13.26 4.61 8.04
N GLU A 278 -13.93 4.77 9.18
CA GLU A 278 -15.34 4.39 9.36
C GLU A 278 -16.25 5.20 8.45
N ARG A 279 -16.08 6.53 8.41
CA ARG A 279 -16.85 7.39 7.50
C ARG A 279 -16.58 7.07 6.03
N VAL A 280 -15.35 6.71 5.69
CA VAL A 280 -15.00 6.23 4.34
C VAL A 280 -15.78 4.96 4.00
N VAL A 281 -15.82 3.97 4.90
CA VAL A 281 -16.58 2.72 4.68
C VAL A 281 -18.06 3.01 4.50
N GLU A 282 -18.67 3.86 5.33
CA GLU A 282 -20.08 4.26 5.19
C GLU A 282 -20.37 4.82 3.80
N VAL A 283 -19.64 5.86 3.38
CA VAL A 283 -19.87 6.55 2.10
C VAL A 283 -19.73 5.60 0.90
N ILE A 284 -18.74 4.71 0.94
CA ILE A 284 -18.49 3.76 -0.14
C ILE A 284 -19.54 2.62 -0.14
N SER A 285 -19.97 2.16 1.03
CA SER A 285 -20.97 1.11 1.15
C SER A 285 -22.35 1.60 0.70
N ASP A 286 -22.75 2.80 1.12
CA ASP A 286 -23.99 3.44 0.68
C ASP A 286 -24.05 3.55 -0.85
N GLU A 287 -22.93 3.92 -1.48
CA GLU A 287 -22.87 3.99 -2.95
C GLU A 287 -22.93 2.61 -3.60
N CYS A 288 -22.28 1.59 -3.02
CA CYS A 288 -22.40 0.22 -3.51
C CYS A 288 -23.86 -0.25 -3.50
N ASP A 289 -24.60 0.02 -2.42
CA ASP A 289 -25.99 -0.39 -2.27
C ASP A 289 -26.92 0.33 -3.25
N LEU A 290 -26.69 1.63 -3.48
CA LEU A 290 -27.40 2.40 -4.50
C LEU A 290 -27.15 1.86 -5.91
N LEU A 291 -25.89 1.58 -6.25
CA LEU A 291 -25.52 1.05 -7.56
C LEU A 291 -26.11 -0.34 -7.79
N CYS A 292 -26.07 -1.23 -6.79
CA CYS A 292 -26.70 -2.55 -6.87
C CYS A 292 -28.22 -2.45 -7.08
N SER A 293 -28.90 -1.57 -6.34
CA SER A 293 -30.35 -1.36 -6.46
C SER A 293 -30.76 -0.81 -7.83
N SER A 294 -29.89 0.00 -8.46
CA SER A 294 -30.16 0.58 -9.79
C SER A 294 -30.03 -0.41 -10.95
N MET A 295 -29.47 -1.60 -10.71
CA MET A 295 -29.31 -2.65 -11.73
C MET A 295 -30.45 -3.68 -11.75
N GLU A 296 -31.34 -3.65 -10.75
CA GLU A 296 -32.49 -4.57 -10.65
C GLU A 296 -33.73 -4.09 -11.41
N TYR A 297 -33.63 -2.95 -12.11
CA TYR A 297 -34.67 -2.35 -12.95
C TYR A 297 -34.16 -2.09 -14.38
#